data_AF-A0A1Y0IMK8-F1
#
_entry.id   AF-A0A1Y0IMK8-F1
#
_cell.length_a   1.000
_cell.length_b   1.000
_cell.length_c   1.000
_cell.angle_alpha   90.00
_cell.angle_beta   90.00
_cell.angle_gamma   90.00
#
_symmetry.space_group_name_H-M   'P 1'
#
loop_
_entity.id
_entity.type
_entity.pdbx_description
1 polymer ?
#
loop_
_entity_poly.entity_id
_entity_poly.type
_entity_poly.pdbx_seq_one_letter_code
_entity_poly.pdbx_strand_id
1 'polypeptide(L)' 'MPSWLRNQLSRAFREKDKRSIVMLNRVFYKYQNTLRQEDAAEEAE' A
#
# COMPACT_ATOMS: atom_id res chain seq x y z
N MET A 1 4.68 -5.37 -0.55
CA MET A 1 4.56 -3.90 -0.45
C MET A 1 5.69 -3.27 -1.26
N PRO A 2 5.41 -2.32 -2.17
CA PRO A 2 6.46 -1.63 -2.93
C PRO A 2 7.50 -0.95 -2.05
N SER A 3 8.76 -0.93 -2.49
CA SER A 3 9.89 -0.37 -1.73
C SER A 3 9.69 1.10 -1.34
N TRP A 4 9.13 1.90 -2.25
CA TRP A 4 8.81 3.31 -2.00
C TRP A 4 7.78 3.48 -0.87
N LEU A 5 6.74 2.64 -0.82
CA LEU A 5 5.67 2.73 0.18
C LEU A 5 6.17 2.34 1.56
N ARG A 6 7.03 1.31 1.63
CA ARG A 6 7.72 0.91 2.84
C ARG A 6 8.59 2.06 3.39
N ASN A 7 9.39 2.69 2.54
CA ASN A 7 10.26 3.80 2.97
C ASN A 7 9.46 4.99 3.51
N GLN A 8 8.35 5.34 2.85
CA GLN A 8 7.45 6.41 3.30
C GLN A 8 6.79 6.09 4.65
N LEU A 9 6.31 4.85 4.85
CA LEU A 9 5.75 4.42 6.13
C LEU A 9 6.80 4.46 7.25
N SER A 10 8.02 3.94 7.01
CA SER A 10 9.10 3.98 8.00
C SER A 10 9.42 5.41 8.44
N ARG A 11 9.44 6.36 7.51
CA ARG A 11 9.64 7.79 7.82
C ARG A 11 8.46 8.36 8.62
N ALA A 12 7.22 8.10 8.21
CA ALA A 12 6.03 8.59 8.90
C ALA A 12 5.93 8.06 10.35
N PHE A 13 6.29 6.79 10.59
CA PHE A 13 6.37 6.24 11.95
C PHE A 13 7.47 6.91 12.78
N ARG A 14 8.64 7.17 12.19
CA ARG A 14 9.74 7.87 12.87
C ARG A 14 9.36 9.30 13.26
N GLU A 15 8.65 10.01 12.39
CA GLU A 15 8.18 11.39 12.60
C GLU A 15 6.87 11.46 13.40
N LYS A 16 6.26 10.32 13.74
CA LYS A 16 4.95 10.20 14.41
C LYS A 16 3.82 10.93 13.65
N ASP A 17 3.92 11.01 12.32
CA ASP A 17 2.89 11.60 11.46
C ASP A 17 1.73 10.62 11.25
N LYS A 18 0.74 10.71 12.15
CA LYS A 18 -0.47 9.89 12.13
C LYS A 18 -1.27 10.05 10.84
N ARG A 19 -1.29 11.25 10.24
CA ARG A 19 -2.07 11.49 9.01
C ARG A 19 -1.45 10.73 7.84
N SER A 20 -0.13 10.82 7.70
CA SER A 20 0.60 10.08 6.67
C SER A 20 0.50 8.58 6.86
N ILE A 21 0.58 8.07 8.09
CA ILE A 21 0.41 6.63 8.37
C ILE A 21 -0.96 6.13 7.88
N VAL A 22 -2.06 6.82 8.22
CA VAL A 22 -3.41 6.41 7.82
C VAL A 22 -3.56 6.46 6.29
N MET A 23 -3.08 7.52 5.65
CA MET A 23 -3.14 7.66 4.20
C MET A 23 -2.34 6.57 3.48
N LEU A 24 -1.08 6.34 3.89
CA LEU A 24 -0.20 5.34 3.26
C LEU A 24 -0.74 3.92 3.45
N ASN A 25 -1.34 3.61 4.61
CA ASN A 25 -2.02 2.33 4.80
C ASN A 25 -3.23 2.16 3.86
N ARG A 26 -4.04 3.21 3.65
CA ARG A 26 -5.14 3.16 2.67
C ARG A 26 -4.64 2.88 1.26
N VAL A 27 -3.53 3.54 0.86
CA VAL A 27 -2.89 3.29 -0.45
C VAL A 27 -2.41 1.84 -0.54
N PHE A 28 -1.81 1.29 0.51
CA PHE A 28 -1.39 -0.11 0.53
C PHE A 28 -2.56 -1.08 0.31
N TYR A 29 -3.68 -0.88 1.01
CA TYR A 29 -4.86 -1.73 0.83
C TYR A 29 -5.47 -1.61 -0.56
N LYS A 30 -5.52 -0.40 -1.13
CA LYS A 30 -5.96 -0.21 -2.52
C LYS A 30 -5.05 -0.95 -3.49
N TYR A 31 -3.74 -0.80 -3.33
CA TYR A 31 -2.74 -1.50 -4.15
C TYR A 31 -2.88 -3.03 -4.06
N GLN A 32 -3.05 -3.58 -2.86
CA GLN A 32 -3.28 -5.04 -2.70
C GLN A 32 -4.57 -5.50 -3.37
N ASN A 33 -5.65 -4.73 -3.28
CA ASN A 33 -6.91 -5.08 -3.92
C ASN A 33 -6.80 -5.04 -5.45
N THR A 34 -6.06 -4.08 -6.00
CA THR A 34 -5.78 -4.01 -7.44
C THR A 34 -4.99 -5.23 -7.91
N LEU A 35 -3.89 -5.58 -7.23
CA LEU A 35 -3.12 -6.78 -7.58
C LEU A 35 -3.97 -8.05 -7.56
N ARG A 36 -4.81 -8.22 -6.54
CA ARG A 36 -5.71 -9.39 -6.46
C ARG A 36 -6.75 -9.43 -7.58
N GLN A 37 -7.19 -8.28 -8.07
CA GLN A 37 -8.12 -8.22 -9.19
C GLN A 37 -7.43 -8.52 -10.52
N GLU A 38 -6.17 -8.10 -10.67
CA GLU A 38 -5.34 -8.44 -11.82
C GLU A 38 -5.05 -9.95 -11.85
N ASP A 39 -4.61 -10.53 -10.73
CA ASP A 39 -4.36 -11.99 -10.63
C ASP A 39 -5.63 -12.80 -10.94
N ALA A 40 -6.80 -12.38 -10.43
CA ALA A 40 -8.07 -13.07 -10.67
C ALA A 40 -8.61 -12.88 -12.11
N ALA A 41 -8.21 -11.82 -12.81
CA ALA A 41 -8.56 -11.61 -14.21
C ALA A 41 -7.67 -12.45 -15.14
N GLU A 42 -6.38 -12.60 -14.82
CA GLU A 42 -5.45 -13.48 -15.55
C GLU A 42 -5.81 -14.97 -15.39
N GLU A 43 -6.32 -15.42 -14.24
CA GLU A 43 -6.77 -16.81 -14.05
C GLU A 43 -8.09 -17.15 -14.78
N ALA A 44 -8.85 -16.14 -15.20
CA ALA A 44 -10.15 -16.30 -15.86
C ALA A 44 -10.06 -16.25 -17.41
N GLU A 45 -8.90 -15.92 -17.97
CA GLU A 45 -8.59 -15.87 -19.40
C GLU A 45 -7.87 -17.16 -19.88
#